data_AF-A0AAX1BJW2-F1
#
_entry.id   AF-A0AAX1BJW2-F1
#
_cell.length_a   1.000
_cell.length_b   1.000
_cell.length_c   1.000
_cell.angle_alpha   90.00
_cell.angle_beta   90.00
_cell.angle_gamma   90.00
#
_symmetry.space_group_name_H-M   'P 1'
#
loop_
_entity.id
_entity.type
_entity.pdbx_description
1 polymer ?
#
loop_
_entity_poly.entity_id
_entity_poly.type
_entity_poly.pdbx_seq_one_letter_code
_entity_poly.pdbx_strand_id
1 'polypeptide(L)'
;LWGADASVVASDDGIVARIPDTAGKLPDAAIFLFEPEKLLQIVREAVGSSALFAARFRECAARALLMPGRTPGHRTPLWQQRLRASQLLEIAQGYPDFPVILETLRECLQDVYDLPALERLMRRLNGGEIQISDVTTTTPSPFATSLL
;
A
#
# COMPACT_ATOMS: atom_id res chain seq x y z
N LEU A 1 2.92 -5.40 -16.60
CA LEU A 1 3.25 -6.74 -17.16
C LEU A 1 2.04 -7.60 -17.52
N TRP A 2 0.78 -7.18 -17.29
CA TRP A 2 -0.40 -7.95 -17.73
C TRP A 2 -1.53 -7.11 -18.35
N GLY A 3 -1.34 -5.79 -18.50
CA GLY A 3 -2.33 -4.89 -19.14
C GLY A 3 -3.70 -4.80 -18.48
N ALA A 4 -3.89 -5.51 -17.37
CA ALA A 4 -5.13 -5.62 -16.62
C ALA A 4 -5.02 -4.87 -15.29
N ASP A 5 -6.00 -4.03 -14.99
CA ASP A 5 -6.20 -3.47 -13.65
C ASP A 5 -6.71 -4.58 -12.73
N ALA A 6 -5.77 -5.26 -12.08
CA ALA A 6 -6.10 -6.25 -11.06
C ALA A 6 -6.59 -5.53 -9.80
N SER A 7 -7.74 -5.94 -9.28
CA SER A 7 -8.18 -5.49 -7.96
C SER A 7 -7.46 -6.31 -6.89
N VAL A 8 -6.66 -5.64 -6.07
CA VAL A 8 -5.87 -6.28 -5.01
C VAL A 8 -6.35 -5.81 -3.64
N VAL A 9 -6.51 -6.76 -2.73
CA VAL A 9 -6.81 -6.52 -1.31
C VAL A 9 -5.76 -7.24 -0.47
N ALA A 10 -5.22 -6.57 0.54
CA ALA A 10 -4.28 -7.14 1.49
C ALA A 10 -4.93 -7.23 2.88
N SER A 11 -4.59 -8.28 3.60
CA SER A 11 -4.99 -8.54 4.99
C SER A 11 -3.81 -9.14 5.76
N ASP A 12 -3.99 -9.38 7.05
CA ASP A 12 -2.93 -9.96 7.90
C ASP A 12 -2.54 -11.38 7.45
N ASP A 13 -3.49 -12.15 6.89
CA ASP A 13 -3.30 -13.56 6.53
C ASP A 13 -3.07 -13.79 5.02
N GLY A 14 -3.02 -12.73 4.19
CA GLY A 14 -2.73 -12.88 2.78
C GLY A 14 -3.14 -11.72 1.87
N ILE A 15 -2.87 -11.92 0.58
CA ILE A 15 -3.17 -10.99 -0.50
C ILE A 15 -4.12 -11.67 -1.49
N VAL A 16 -5.24 -11.02 -1.77
CA VAL A 16 -6.23 -11.46 -2.77
C VAL A 16 -6.09 -10.59 -4.00
N ALA A 17 -5.83 -11.19 -5.15
CA ALA A 17 -5.80 -10.52 -6.45
C ALA A 17 -6.92 -11.05 -7.35
N ARG A 18 -7.77 -10.15 -7.83
CA ARG A 18 -8.80 -10.44 -8.83
C ARG A 18 -8.32 -9.95 -10.19
N ILE A 19 -8.07 -10.89 -11.08
CA ILE A 19 -7.52 -10.62 -12.42
C ILE A 19 -8.63 -10.91 -13.43
N PRO A 20 -9.02 -9.93 -14.27
CA PRO A 20 -9.99 -10.17 -15.33
C PRO A 20 -9.42 -11.16 -16.34
N ASP A 21 -10.24 -12.13 -16.74
CA ASP A 21 -9.86 -13.13 -17.74
C ASP A 21 -9.68 -12.44 -19.11
N THR A 22 -8.43 -12.12 -19.42
CA THR A 22 -8.05 -11.35 -20.60
C THR A 22 -7.43 -12.22 -21.69
N ALA A 23 -7.01 -13.46 -21.37
CA ALA A 23 -6.38 -14.37 -22.33
C ALA A 23 -6.40 -15.86 -21.89
N GLY A 24 -7.17 -16.25 -20.88
CA GLY A 24 -7.24 -17.63 -20.39
C GLY A 24 -5.99 -18.13 -19.64
N LYS A 25 -5.03 -17.25 -19.34
CA LYS A 25 -3.81 -17.59 -18.59
C LYS A 25 -3.71 -16.73 -17.34
N LEU A 26 -3.87 -17.38 -16.18
CA LEU A 26 -3.57 -16.79 -14.89
C LEU A 26 -2.04 -16.78 -14.67
N PRO A 27 -1.51 -15.77 -13.97
CA PRO A 27 -0.15 -15.82 -13.48
C PRO A 27 0.05 -17.00 -12.52
N ASP A 28 1.25 -17.57 -12.55
CA ASP A 28 1.69 -18.53 -11.53
C ASP A 28 2.08 -17.81 -10.24
N ALA A 29 2.30 -18.58 -9.18
CA ALA A 29 2.70 -18.04 -7.89
C ALA A 29 4.05 -17.26 -7.91
N ALA A 30 4.83 -17.37 -8.99
CA ALA A 30 6.08 -16.64 -9.14
C ALA A 30 5.88 -15.12 -9.28
N ILE A 31 4.65 -14.61 -9.52
CA ILE A 31 4.38 -13.17 -9.50
C ILE A 31 4.61 -12.52 -8.13
N PHE A 32 4.65 -13.31 -7.06
CA PHE A 32 4.94 -12.84 -5.71
C PHE A 32 6.44 -12.94 -5.37
N LEU A 33 7.27 -13.47 -6.27
CA LEU A 33 8.71 -13.51 -6.12
C LEU A 33 9.34 -12.25 -6.69
N PHE A 34 10.06 -11.53 -5.84
CA PHE A 34 10.82 -10.35 -6.21
C PHE A 34 12.27 -10.48 -5.76
N GLU A 35 13.16 -9.84 -6.51
CA GLU A 35 14.49 -9.51 -5.98
C GLU A 35 14.32 -8.52 -4.81
N PRO A 36 14.88 -8.80 -3.62
CA PRO A 36 14.62 -8.02 -2.41
C PRO A 36 14.89 -6.52 -2.58
N GLU A 37 16.03 -6.17 -3.16
CA GLU A 37 16.47 -4.78 -3.37
C GLU A 37 15.52 -4.04 -4.32
N LYS A 38 15.10 -4.71 -5.39
CA LYS A 38 14.15 -4.18 -6.36
C LYS A 38 12.77 -3.99 -5.76
N LEU A 39 12.31 -4.92 -4.91
CA LEU A 39 11.03 -4.80 -4.23
C LEU A 39 10.99 -3.56 -3.33
N LEU A 40 12.04 -3.32 -2.55
CA LEU A 40 12.12 -2.14 -1.69
C LEU A 40 12.06 -0.84 -2.49
N GLN A 41 12.70 -0.80 -3.66
CA GLN A 41 12.61 0.34 -4.56
C GLN A 41 11.18 0.54 -5.08
N ILE A 42 10.52 -0.53 -5.55
CA ILE A 42 9.14 -0.47 -6.02
C ILE A 42 8.20 0.07 -4.94
N VAL A 43 8.32 -0.41 -3.70
CA VAL A 43 7.48 0.07 -2.59
C VAL A 43 7.71 1.54 -2.32
N ARG A 44 8.97 2.00 -2.32
CA ARG A 44 9.32 3.43 -2.12
C ARG A 44 8.77 4.33 -3.21
N GLU A 45 8.77 3.88 -4.46
CA GLU A 45 8.23 4.63 -5.60
C GLU A 45 6.69 4.64 -5.60
N ALA A 46 6.07 3.52 -5.26
CA ALA A 46 4.62 3.35 -5.29
C ALA A 46 3.90 3.95 -4.07
N VAL A 47 4.56 4.08 -2.92
CA VAL A 47 3.88 4.48 -1.67
C VAL A 47 3.20 5.85 -1.81
N GLY A 48 3.80 6.81 -2.53
CA GLY A 48 3.29 8.18 -2.64
C GLY A 48 1.92 8.30 -3.33
N SER A 49 1.56 7.34 -4.18
CA SER A 49 0.25 7.29 -4.85
C SER A 49 -0.76 6.38 -4.16
N SER A 50 -0.39 5.77 -3.03
CA SER A 50 -1.23 4.82 -2.32
C SER A 50 -2.32 5.50 -1.49
N ALA A 51 -3.43 4.79 -1.26
CA ALA A 51 -4.47 5.21 -0.33
C ALA A 51 -3.95 5.34 1.12
N LEU A 52 -2.95 4.52 1.50
CA LEU A 52 -2.27 4.62 2.79
C LEU A 52 -1.60 5.98 2.94
N PHE A 53 -0.84 6.40 1.94
CA PHE A 53 -0.15 7.68 1.96
C PHE A 53 -1.13 8.85 2.06
N ALA A 54 -2.22 8.84 1.28
CA ALA A 54 -3.25 9.87 1.40
C ALA A 54 -3.88 9.93 2.80
N ALA A 55 -4.13 8.77 3.42
CA ALA A 55 -4.66 8.69 4.78
C ALA A 55 -3.68 9.25 5.82
N ARG A 56 -2.39 8.90 5.72
CA ARG A 56 -1.33 9.37 6.61
C ARG A 56 -1.01 10.84 6.41
N PHE A 57 -1.03 11.34 5.17
CA PHE A 57 -0.84 12.74 4.87
C PHE A 57 -1.88 13.62 5.56
N ARG A 58 -3.15 13.21 5.54
CA ARG A 58 -4.23 13.88 6.27
C ARG A 58 -3.95 13.94 7.77
N GLU A 59 -3.44 12.86 8.36
CA GLU A 59 -3.12 12.79 9.79
C GLU A 59 -1.92 13.69 10.14
N CYS A 60 -0.85 13.63 9.35
CA CYS A 60 0.32 14.51 9.49
C CYS A 60 -0.05 15.99 9.36
N ALA A 61 -0.79 16.36 8.30
CA ALA A 61 -1.24 17.72 8.07
C ALA A 61 -2.17 18.23 9.20
N ALA A 62 -3.01 17.35 9.76
CA ALA A 62 -3.88 17.68 10.89
C ALA A 62 -3.06 17.93 12.16
N ARG A 63 -2.11 17.05 12.48
CA ARG A 63 -1.21 17.20 13.64
C ARG A 63 -0.32 18.44 13.53
N ALA A 64 0.12 18.77 12.32
CA ALA A 64 0.90 19.98 12.03
C ALA A 64 0.05 21.27 12.00
N LEU A 65 -1.27 21.18 12.24
CA LEU A 65 -2.20 22.31 12.24
C LEU A 65 -2.28 23.07 10.90
N LEU A 66 -1.96 22.41 9.79
CA LEU A 66 -1.97 23.00 8.44
C LEU A 66 -3.36 23.00 7.78
N MET A 67 -4.35 22.41 8.45
CA MET A 67 -5.74 22.38 8.00
C MET A 67 -6.63 23.17 8.95
N PRO A 68 -6.60 24.52 8.92
CA PRO A 68 -7.27 25.37 9.90
C PRO A 68 -8.79 25.17 9.86
N GLY A 69 -9.40 24.83 11.00
CA GLY A 69 -10.86 24.74 11.16
C GLY A 69 -11.55 26.10 10.99
N ARG A 70 -12.87 26.09 10.69
CA ARG A 70 -13.66 27.35 10.61
C ARG A 70 -13.94 27.93 12.00
N THR A 71 -14.09 27.08 13.01
CA THR A 71 -14.44 27.48 14.38
C THR A 71 -13.33 27.03 15.33
N PRO A 72 -12.59 27.96 15.95
CA PRO A 72 -11.61 27.63 16.98
C PRO A 72 -12.25 26.81 18.11
N GLY A 73 -11.51 25.84 18.66
CA GLY A 73 -11.99 24.99 19.75
C GLY A 73 -12.91 23.83 19.34
N HIS A 74 -13.33 23.74 18.06
CA HIS A 74 -14.16 22.64 17.56
C HIS A 74 -13.38 21.71 16.62
N ARG A 75 -13.61 20.40 16.77
CA ARG A 75 -13.08 19.42 15.82
C ARG A 75 -13.74 19.60 14.45
N THR A 76 -12.94 19.62 13.40
CA THR A 76 -13.43 19.66 12.01
C THR A 76 -14.01 18.27 11.65
N PRO A 77 -15.20 18.18 11.02
CA PRO A 77 -15.76 16.92 10.57
C PRO A 77 -14.81 16.14 9.64
N LEU A 78 -14.81 14.81 9.73
CA LEU A 78 -13.86 13.96 9.01
C LEU A 78 -13.92 14.14 7.48
N TRP A 79 -15.12 14.27 6.91
CA TRP A 79 -15.28 14.49 5.47
C TRP A 79 -14.60 15.80 5.01
N GLN A 80 -14.68 16.85 5.82
CA GLN A 80 -14.07 18.14 5.53
C GLN A 80 -12.54 18.09 5.71
N GLN A 81 -12.05 17.30 6.67
CA GLN A 81 -10.60 17.02 6.77
C GLN A 81 -10.08 16.27 5.55
N ARG A 82 -10.84 15.28 5.04
CA ARG A 82 -10.47 14.53 3.82
C ARG A 82 -10.38 15.44 2.60
N LEU A 83 -11.40 16.29 2.38
CA LEU A 83 -11.41 17.24 1.26
C LEU A 83 -10.20 18.19 1.32
N ARG A 84 -9.95 18.80 2.47
CA ARG A 84 -8.83 19.75 2.65
C ARG A 84 -7.46 19.09 2.53
N ALA A 85 -7.30 17.89 3.07
CA ALA A 85 -6.06 17.14 2.93
C ALA A 85 -5.78 16.76 1.47
N SER A 86 -6.82 16.37 0.71
CA SER A 86 -6.67 16.09 -0.73
C SER A 86 -6.20 17.32 -1.49
N GLN A 87 -6.85 18.46 -1.28
CA GLN A 87 -6.48 19.74 -1.92
C GLN A 87 -5.05 20.17 -1.54
N LEU A 88 -4.67 20.01 -0.28
CA LEU A 88 -3.31 20.31 0.18
C LEU A 88 -2.30 19.35 -0.43
N LEU A 89 -2.63 18.07 -0.55
CA LEU A 89 -1.76 17.04 -1.13
C LEU A 89 -1.51 17.32 -2.62
N GLU A 90 -2.54 17.66 -3.39
CA GLU A 90 -2.43 18.03 -4.81
C GLU A 90 -1.41 19.15 -5.03
N ILE A 91 -1.37 20.14 -4.14
CA ILE A 91 -0.37 21.23 -4.20
C ILE A 91 1.00 20.74 -3.71
N ALA A 92 1.03 20.02 -2.59
CA ALA A 92 2.26 19.57 -1.94
C ALA A 92 3.05 18.56 -2.80
N GLN A 93 2.40 17.81 -3.70
CA GLN A 93 3.07 16.93 -4.66
C GLN A 93 4.06 17.67 -5.58
N GLY A 94 3.87 18.97 -5.81
CA GLY A 94 4.82 19.81 -6.54
C GLY A 94 6.07 20.19 -5.74
N TYR A 95 6.11 19.87 -4.43
CA TYR A 95 7.18 20.24 -3.51
C TYR A 95 7.64 19.00 -2.71
N PRO A 96 8.52 18.15 -3.28
CA PRO A 96 8.99 16.93 -2.62
C PRO A 96 9.62 17.15 -1.24
N ASP A 97 10.25 18.31 -1.04
CA ASP A 97 10.90 18.69 0.22
C ASP A 97 9.93 19.27 1.25
N PHE A 98 8.61 19.31 0.96
CA PHE A 98 7.62 19.78 1.92
C PHE A 98 7.63 18.88 3.16
N PRO A 99 7.84 19.41 4.38
CA PRO A 99 8.08 18.58 5.57
C PRO A 99 7.00 17.54 5.85
N VAL A 100 5.74 17.86 5.52
CA VAL A 100 4.62 16.92 5.71
C VAL A 100 4.68 15.76 4.72
N ILE A 101 5.15 15.98 3.48
CA ILE A 101 5.37 14.90 2.51
C ILE A 101 6.47 13.97 3.03
N LEU A 102 7.60 14.53 3.46
CA LEU A 102 8.73 13.76 4.00
C LEU A 102 8.32 12.94 5.23
N GLU A 103 7.60 13.55 6.17
CA GLU A 103 7.11 12.85 7.36
C GLU A 103 6.08 11.78 7.01
N THR A 104 5.21 12.02 6.03
CA THR A 104 4.25 11.00 5.58
C THR A 104 4.95 9.81 4.93
N LEU A 105 5.98 10.06 4.10
CA LEU A 105 6.82 9.00 3.55
C LEU A 105 7.50 8.20 4.65
N ARG A 106 8.06 8.88 5.65
CA ARG A 106 8.71 8.26 6.80
C ARG A 106 7.73 7.39 7.58
N GLU A 107 6.56 7.92 7.97
CA GLU A 107 5.53 7.16 8.71
C GLU A 107 5.07 5.93 7.92
N CYS A 108 4.79 6.05 6.63
CA CYS A 108 4.39 4.91 5.80
C CYS A 108 5.48 3.83 5.70
N LEU A 109 6.73 4.22 5.44
CA LEU A 109 7.81 3.29 5.14
C LEU A 109 8.51 2.72 6.39
N GLN A 110 8.41 3.39 7.54
CA GLN A 110 9.12 3.01 8.77
C GLN A 110 8.19 2.59 9.90
N ASP A 111 7.00 3.18 10.02
CA ASP A 111 6.10 2.90 11.15
C ASP A 111 4.96 1.96 10.75
N VAL A 112 4.46 2.06 9.50
CA VAL A 112 3.37 1.21 9.01
C VAL A 112 3.92 -0.05 8.34
N TYR A 113 4.86 0.09 7.41
CA TYR A 113 5.46 -1.06 6.73
C TYR A 113 6.70 -1.57 7.46
N ASP A 114 6.78 -2.89 7.63
CA ASP A 114 8.01 -3.58 8.03
C ASP A 114 8.81 -4.00 6.79
N LEU A 115 9.44 -3.01 6.14
CA LEU A 115 10.31 -3.25 4.98
C LEU A 115 11.48 -4.21 5.28
N PRO A 116 12.14 -4.14 6.45
CA PRO A 116 13.15 -5.12 6.81
C PRO A 116 12.62 -6.56 6.85
N ALA A 117 11.41 -6.80 7.37
CA ALA A 117 10.80 -8.12 7.34
C ALA A 117 10.47 -8.57 5.92
N LEU A 118 9.95 -7.68 5.08
CA LEU A 118 9.67 -7.97 3.68
C LEU A 118 10.94 -8.36 2.91
N GLU A 119 12.05 -7.64 3.14
CA GLU A 119 13.35 -7.96 2.53
C GLU A 119 13.83 -9.35 2.98
N ARG A 120 13.79 -9.64 4.29
CA ARG A 120 14.15 -10.96 4.83
C ARG A 120 13.28 -12.06 4.26
N LEU A 121 11.97 -11.83 4.12
CA LEU A 121 11.04 -12.79 3.53
C LEU A 121 11.43 -13.10 2.08
N MET A 122 11.69 -12.07 1.27
CA MET A 122 12.12 -12.25 -0.12
C MET A 122 13.46 -12.96 -0.22
N ARG A 123 14.43 -12.67 0.65
CA ARG A 123 15.71 -13.40 0.68
C ARG A 123 15.51 -14.88 0.97
N ARG A 124 14.66 -15.23 1.94
CA ARG A 124 14.36 -16.62 2.31
C ARG A 124 13.60 -17.37 1.21
N LEU A 125 12.69 -16.69 0.50
CA LEU A 125 12.01 -17.22 -0.69
C LEU A 125 13.01 -17.50 -1.82
N ASN A 126 13.86 -16.53 -2.17
CA ASN A 126 14.87 -16.69 -3.22
C ASN A 126 15.94 -17.73 -2.86
N GLY A 127 16.28 -17.87 -1.58
CA GLY A 127 17.21 -18.88 -1.07
C GLY A 127 16.62 -20.30 -0.95
N GLY A 128 15.31 -20.46 -1.19
CA GLY A 128 14.62 -21.74 -1.08
C GLY A 128 14.35 -22.23 0.34
N GLU A 129 14.62 -21.40 1.36
CA GLU A 129 14.27 -21.70 2.76
C GLU A 129 12.75 -21.69 2.97
N ILE A 130 12.04 -20.86 2.20
CA ILE A 130 10.58 -20.84 2.14
C ILE A 130 10.18 -21.30 0.74
N GLN A 131 9.33 -22.31 0.68
CA GLN A 131 8.81 -22.85 -0.58
C GLN A 131 7.49 -22.19 -0.95
N ILE A 132 7.30 -21.96 -2.24
CA ILE A 132 6.02 -21.53 -2.81
C ILE A 132 5.39 -22.73 -3.51
N SER A 133 4.14 -23.02 -3.18
CA SER A 133 3.31 -24.00 -3.87
C SER A 133 2.19 -23.29 -4.62
N ASP A 134 2.01 -23.65 -5.89
CA ASP A 134 0.89 -23.20 -6.70
C ASP A 134 -0.20 -24.28 -6.71
N VAL A 135 -1.45 -23.89 -6.44
CA VAL A 135 -2.59 -24.81 -6.37
C VAL A 135 -3.84 -24.17 -6.96
N THR A 136 -4.41 -24.85 -7.95
CA THR A 136 -5.71 -24.50 -8.53
C THR A 136 -6.79 -25.34 -7.89
N THR A 137 -7.76 -24.69 -7.25
CA THR A 137 -8.91 -25.36 -6.62
C THR A 137 -10.20 -25.06 -7.37
N THR A 138 -11.15 -26.01 -7.35
CA THR A 138 -12.49 -25.82 -7.94
C THR A 138 -13.39 -24.94 -7.08
N THR A 139 -13.15 -24.94 -5.77
CA THR A 139 -13.80 -24.05 -4.80
C THR A 139 -12.76 -23.40 -3.89
N PRO A 140 -13.03 -22.24 -3.28
CA PRO A 140 -12.12 -21.64 -2.30
C PRO A 140 -11.83 -22.59 -1.14
N SER A 141 -10.58 -22.64 -0.70
CA SER A 141 -10.19 -23.36 0.53
C SER A 141 -10.74 -22.65 1.78
N PRO A 142 -10.73 -23.29 2.97
CA PRO A 142 -11.11 -22.61 4.21
C PRO A 142 -10.32 -21.32 4.47
N PHE A 143 -9.01 -21.31 4.16
CA PHE A 143 -8.16 -20.11 4.29
C PHE A 143 -8.45 -19.05 3.24
N ALA A 144 -8.75 -19.46 1.99
CA ALA A 144 -9.16 -18.51 0.97
C ALA A 144 -10.52 -17.88 1.33
N THR A 145 -11.44 -18.65 1.91
CA THR A 145 -12.78 -18.18 2.29
C THR A 145 -12.73 -17.13 3.40
N SER A 146 -11.81 -17.23 4.36
CA SER A 146 -11.64 -16.20 5.39
C SER A 146 -11.08 -14.87 4.87
N LEU A 147 -10.52 -14.87 3.65
CA LEU A 147 -9.92 -13.70 3.00
C LEU A 147 -10.87 -13.00 2.00
N LEU A 148 -11.99 -13.63 1.66
CA LEU A 148 -13.00 -13.13 0.71
C LEU A 148 -14.08 -12.29 1.40
#